data_AF-A0A6N7QM56-F1
#
_entry.id   AF-A0A6N7QM56-F1
#
_cell.length_a   1.000
_cell.length_b   1.000
_cell.length_c   1.000
_cell.angle_alpha   90.00
_cell.angle_beta   90.00
_cell.angle_gamma   90.00
#
_symmetry.space_group_name_H-M   'P 1'
#
loop_
_entity.id
_entity.type
_entity.pdbx_description
1 polymer ?
#
loop_
_entity_poly.entity_id
_entity_poly.type
_entity_poly.pdbx_seq_one_letter_code
_entity_poly.pdbx_strand_id
1 'polypeptide(L)'
;MAATLYTGDGHPRLPDGVAVDPFAQAQGTPPGTLNPRDVAKSKRLLERPNPIDYRSTRFDKDWASEGTLGDVAVQGIGRAIKQLLPKNTHQSAVARPPPDVRFNPALHERASDLGSEATGDAYKAAPIAFEKAPGLDGEASRRIRQALADLQQRRGACPAAQRARLLAPVQQHLDALLQVETAMAKGADPIRAQQLLPREADSAYDLARRALWYADQKLAACAP
;
A
#
# COMPACT_ATOMS: atom_id res chain seq x y z
N MET A 1 -17.54 9.47 82.10
CA MET A 1 -17.83 10.91 82.17
C MET A 1 -18.45 11.31 80.84
N ALA A 2 -19.65 11.90 80.83
CA ALA A 2 -20.34 12.29 79.60
C ALA A 2 -19.69 13.55 79.03
N ALA A 3 -19.20 13.49 77.79
CA ALA A 3 -18.63 14.65 77.11
C ALA A 3 -19.77 15.60 76.68
N THR A 4 -19.90 16.73 77.35
CA THR A 4 -20.81 17.81 76.94
C THR A 4 -20.37 18.39 75.60
N LEU A 5 -21.21 18.23 74.57
CA LEU A 5 -20.97 18.68 73.19
C LEU A 5 -21.05 20.21 73.03
N TYR A 6 -21.61 20.92 74.01
CA TYR A 6 -21.82 22.37 73.98
C TYR A 6 -21.24 23.02 75.25
N THR A 7 -20.80 24.27 75.14
CA THR A 7 -20.41 25.13 76.26
C THR A 7 -21.66 25.67 76.98
N GLY A 8 -21.49 26.23 78.18
CA GLY A 8 -22.60 26.81 78.96
C GLY A 8 -23.36 27.93 78.25
N ASP A 9 -22.73 28.55 77.24
CA ASP A 9 -23.29 29.63 76.42
C ASP A 9 -23.98 29.12 75.14
N GLY A 10 -24.12 27.79 74.97
CA GLY A 10 -24.83 27.18 73.85
C GLY A 10 -24.01 26.99 72.56
N HIS A 11 -22.69 27.23 72.60
CA HIS A 11 -21.81 27.03 71.44
C HIS A 11 -21.23 25.60 71.40
N PRO A 12 -21.07 24.98 70.22
CA PRO A 12 -20.44 23.66 70.11
C PRO A 12 -19.00 23.73 70.61
N ARG A 13 -18.60 22.80 71.48
CA ARG A 13 -17.27 22.79 72.09
C ARG A 13 -16.25 22.26 71.08
N LEU A 14 -15.40 23.13 70.55
CA LEU A 14 -14.28 22.73 69.69
C LEU A 14 -13.09 22.22 70.52
N PRO A 15 -12.24 21.33 69.97
CA PRO A 15 -11.03 20.85 70.64
C PRO A 15 -10.04 22.00 70.90
N ASP A 16 -9.35 21.96 72.05
CA ASP A 16 -8.35 22.97 72.42
C ASP A 16 -7.23 23.05 71.37
N GLY A 17 -7.02 24.24 70.80
CA GLY A 17 -5.98 24.50 69.78
C GLY A 17 -6.49 24.71 68.34
N VAL A 18 -7.80 24.60 68.07
CA VAL A 18 -8.37 24.87 66.74
C VAL A 18 -8.81 26.34 66.65
N ALA A 19 -7.97 27.18 66.06
CA ALA A 19 -8.35 28.53 65.63
C ALA A 19 -9.05 28.45 64.27
N VAL A 20 -10.37 28.63 64.24
CA VAL A 20 -11.14 28.76 62.99
C VAL A 20 -11.23 30.25 62.66
N ASP A 21 -10.57 30.68 61.60
CA ASP A 21 -10.74 32.04 61.05
C ASP A 21 -12.04 32.09 60.23
N PRO A 22 -13.08 32.83 60.69
CA PRO A 22 -14.36 32.91 59.99
C PRO A 22 -14.27 33.68 58.66
N PHE A 23 -13.16 34.36 58.38
CA PHE A 23 -12.93 35.10 57.13
C PHE A 23 -11.93 34.41 56.19
N ALA A 24 -11.42 33.23 56.53
CA ALA A 24 -10.53 32.48 55.66
C ALA A 24 -11.29 32.05 54.38
N GLN A 25 -10.71 32.37 53.22
CA GLN A 25 -11.22 31.88 51.93
C GLN A 25 -11.26 30.35 51.93
N ALA A 26 -12.43 29.78 51.68
CA ALA A 26 -12.62 28.33 51.62
C ALA A 26 -11.68 27.71 50.57
N GLN A 27 -10.82 26.79 50.99
CA GLN A 27 -9.98 26.01 50.09
C GLN A 27 -10.81 24.92 49.42
N GLY A 28 -11.47 25.27 48.32
CA GLY A 28 -12.19 24.31 47.50
C GLY A 28 -13.33 24.95 46.72
N THR A 29 -13.56 24.44 45.52
CA THR A 29 -14.71 24.83 44.70
C THR A 29 -15.96 24.11 45.24
N PRO A 30 -17.04 24.82 45.59
CA PRO A 30 -18.25 24.18 46.08
C PRO A 30 -18.85 23.25 45.01
N PRO A 31 -19.44 22.10 45.42
CA PRO A 31 -20.03 21.15 44.50
C PRO A 31 -21.11 21.82 43.65
N GLY A 32 -21.07 21.60 42.33
CA GLY A 32 -21.99 22.19 41.36
C GLY A 32 -21.50 23.45 40.66
N THR A 33 -20.34 24.01 41.04
CA THR A 33 -19.74 25.16 40.33
C THR A 33 -18.63 24.71 39.38
N LEU A 34 -18.73 25.10 38.10
CA LEU A 34 -17.72 24.80 37.07
C LEU A 34 -16.56 25.78 37.17
N ASN A 35 -15.59 25.50 38.04
CA ASN A 35 -14.36 26.26 38.11
C ASN A 35 -13.38 25.80 37.01
N PRO A 36 -12.90 26.70 36.12
CA PRO A 36 -11.99 26.33 35.03
C PRO A 36 -10.68 25.68 35.51
N ARG A 37 -10.22 26.01 36.73
CA ARG A 37 -9.00 25.41 37.30
C ARG A 37 -9.19 23.93 37.63
N ASP A 38 -10.35 23.55 38.16
CA ASP A 38 -10.64 22.16 38.51
C ASP A 38 -10.92 21.30 37.29
N VAL A 39 -11.54 21.89 36.25
CA VAL A 39 -11.70 21.23 34.95
C VAL A 39 -10.35 20.97 34.28
N ALA A 40 -9.40 21.91 34.36
CA ALA A 40 -8.06 21.70 33.83
C ALA A 40 -7.31 20.60 34.62
N LYS A 41 -7.48 20.55 35.94
CA LYS A 41 -6.88 19.53 36.81
C LYS A 41 -7.46 18.14 36.53
N SER A 42 -8.78 18.02 36.36
CA SER A 42 -9.42 16.74 36.03
C SER A 42 -9.04 16.25 34.64
N LYS A 43 -8.99 17.13 33.63
CA LYS A 43 -8.51 16.77 32.28
C LYS A 43 -7.08 16.23 32.29
N ARG A 44 -6.16 16.86 33.04
CA ARG A 44 -4.77 16.37 33.15
C ARG A 44 -4.64 15.00 33.81
N LEU A 45 -5.59 14.61 34.66
CA LEU A 45 -5.60 13.29 35.30
C LEU A 45 -6.19 12.21 34.40
N LEU A 46 -7.22 12.56 33.60
CA LEU A 46 -7.96 11.62 32.78
C LEU A 46 -7.40 11.47 31.36
N GLU A 47 -6.74 12.51 30.83
CA GLU A 47 -6.25 12.56 29.45
C GLU A 47 -4.72 12.62 29.45
N ARG A 48 -4.09 11.73 28.66
CA ARG A 48 -2.64 11.73 28.47
C ARG A 48 -2.24 12.98 27.67
N PRO A 49 -1.20 13.74 28.07
CA PRO A 49 -0.74 14.88 27.29
C PRO A 49 -0.39 14.45 25.87
N ASN A 50 -0.93 15.15 24.87
CA ASN A 50 -0.61 14.86 23.48
C ASN A 50 0.87 15.22 23.24
N PRO A 51 1.73 14.27 22.82
CA PRO A 51 3.17 14.53 22.69
C PRO A 51 3.52 15.44 21.50
N ILE A 52 2.54 15.77 20.67
CA ILE A 52 2.71 16.63 19.49
C ILE A 52 2.12 17.99 19.81
N ASP A 53 2.97 19.02 19.84
CA ASP A 53 2.56 20.42 19.95
C ASP A 53 2.03 20.89 18.59
N TYR A 54 0.73 20.63 18.35
CA TYR A 54 0.08 20.95 17.10
C TYR A 54 -0.11 22.46 16.96
N ARG A 55 0.60 23.07 16.00
CA ARG A 55 0.40 24.46 15.61
C ARG A 55 -0.57 24.49 14.44
N SER A 56 -1.73 25.10 14.67
CA SER A 56 -2.74 25.20 13.62
C SER A 56 -2.19 25.92 12.40
N THR A 57 -2.36 25.34 11.22
CA THR A 57 -1.93 25.97 9.98
C THR A 57 -3.07 26.80 9.38
N ARG A 58 -2.73 27.73 8.47
CA ARG A 58 -3.73 28.52 7.72
C ARG A 58 -4.71 27.69 6.90
N PHE A 59 -4.39 26.41 6.62
CA PHE A 59 -5.24 25.46 5.91
C PHE A 59 -6.25 24.75 6.82
N ASP A 60 -6.08 24.82 8.15
CA ASP A 60 -6.99 24.17 9.10
C ASP A 60 -8.37 24.81 9.12
N LYS A 61 -8.46 26.08 8.69
CA LYS A 61 -9.72 26.81 8.56
C LYS A 61 -10.58 26.31 7.40
N ASP A 62 -9.95 25.70 6.38
CA ASP A 62 -10.63 25.25 5.17
C ASP A 62 -11.16 23.82 5.32
N TRP A 63 -10.73 23.09 6.34
CA TRP A 63 -11.40 21.87 6.80
C TRP A 63 -12.42 22.17 7.90
N ALA A 64 -13.45 22.93 7.52
CA ALA A 64 -14.71 22.86 8.24
C ALA A 64 -15.32 21.48 7.99
N SER A 65 -15.25 20.58 8.98
CA SER A 65 -16.27 19.54 9.07
C SER A 65 -17.61 20.26 9.13
N GLU A 66 -18.39 20.21 8.05
CA GLU A 66 -19.73 20.78 7.97
C GLU A 66 -20.57 20.25 9.14
N GLY A 67 -20.86 21.12 10.11
CA GLY A 67 -21.70 20.77 11.25
C GLY A 67 -21.78 21.91 12.27
N THR A 68 -23.01 22.33 12.56
CA THR A 68 -23.32 23.35 13.58
C THR A 68 -23.06 22.80 14.99
N LEU A 69 -23.01 23.66 16.02
CA LEU A 69 -22.77 23.26 17.42
C LEU A 69 -23.76 22.19 17.95
N GLY A 70 -24.92 22.00 17.31
CA GLY A 70 -25.84 20.89 17.58
C GLY A 70 -25.38 19.54 17.04
N ASP A 71 -24.64 19.51 15.92
CA ASP A 71 -24.14 18.29 15.29
C ASP A 71 -23.00 17.63 16.08
N VAL A 72 -22.26 18.41 16.85
CA VAL A 72 -21.16 17.92 17.71
C VAL A 72 -21.71 17.08 18.88
N ALA A 73 -22.91 17.40 19.38
CA ALA A 73 -23.58 16.62 20.41
C ALA A 73 -24.11 15.27 19.86
N VAL A 74 -24.62 15.27 18.63
CA VAL A 74 -25.10 14.05 17.95
C VAL A 74 -23.94 13.12 17.59
N GLN A 75 -22.77 13.66 17.19
CA GLN A 75 -21.56 12.86 16.99
C GLN A 75 -21.04 12.19 18.28
N GLY A 76 -21.20 12.85 19.43
CA GLY A 76 -20.85 12.29 20.74
C GLY A 76 -21.68 11.05 21.09
N ILE A 77 -22.99 11.10 20.83
CA ILE A 77 -23.91 9.96 21.04
C ILE A 77 -23.62 8.84 20.03
N GLY A 78 -23.36 9.20 18.76
CA GLY A 78 -22.98 8.24 17.72
C GLY A 78 -21.70 7.45 18.04
N ARG A 79 -20.69 8.08 18.68
CA ARG A 79 -19.45 7.39 19.11
C ARG A 79 -19.69 6.38 20.24
N ALA A 80 -20.54 6.71 21.20
CA ALA A 80 -20.87 5.82 22.32
C ALA A 80 -21.59 4.55 21.84
N ILE A 81 -22.50 4.69 20.87
CA ILE A 81 -23.19 3.55 20.24
C ILE A 81 -22.21 2.74 19.38
N LYS A 82 -21.30 3.38 18.63
CA LYS A 82 -20.30 2.69 17.79
C LYS A 82 -19.25 1.90 18.59
N GLN A 83 -18.98 2.28 19.85
CA GLN A 83 -18.09 1.53 20.74
C GLN A 83 -18.71 0.25 21.30
N LEU A 84 -20.04 0.12 21.26
CA LEU A 84 -20.79 -1.07 21.70
C LEU A 84 -21.06 -2.08 20.58
N LEU A 85 -20.84 -1.71 19.31
CA LEU A 85 -20.89 -2.67 18.21
C LEU A 85 -19.57 -3.45 18.14
N PRO A 86 -19.60 -4.78 17.94
CA PRO A 86 -18.40 -5.56 17.70
C PRO A 86 -17.67 -4.95 16.50
N LYS A 87 -16.38 -4.65 16.69
CA LYS A 87 -15.52 -4.11 15.64
C LYS A 87 -15.44 -5.13 14.51
N ASN A 88 -16.34 -5.02 13.55
CA ASN A 88 -16.22 -5.74 12.29
C ASN A 88 -14.86 -5.40 11.72
N THR A 89 -14.09 -6.46 11.48
CA THR A 89 -12.74 -6.47 10.93
C THR A 89 -12.64 -5.48 9.79
N HIS A 90 -11.94 -4.37 10.04
CA HIS A 90 -11.52 -3.45 8.99
C HIS A 90 -10.60 -4.22 8.06
N GLN A 91 -11.15 -4.80 6.98
CA GLN A 91 -10.33 -5.23 5.86
C GLN A 91 -9.68 -3.97 5.32
N SER A 92 -8.36 -3.91 5.40
CA SER A 92 -7.57 -2.86 4.74
C SER A 92 -8.05 -2.74 3.31
N ALA A 93 -8.35 -1.53 2.85
CA ALA A 93 -8.80 -1.30 1.47
C ALA A 93 -7.75 -1.86 0.51
N VAL A 94 -8.02 -3.05 -0.04
CA VAL A 94 -7.18 -3.65 -1.08
C VAL A 94 -7.61 -2.99 -2.38
N ALA A 95 -6.69 -2.27 -3.00
CA ALA A 95 -6.91 -1.74 -4.34
C ALA A 95 -7.33 -2.91 -5.24
N ARG A 96 -8.45 -2.75 -5.97
CA ARG A 96 -8.82 -3.73 -6.98
C ARG A 96 -7.63 -3.86 -7.94
N PRO A 97 -7.19 -5.09 -8.26
CA PRO A 97 -6.11 -5.26 -9.22
C PRO A 97 -6.50 -4.55 -10.52
N PRO A 98 -5.56 -3.89 -11.19
CA PRO A 98 -5.84 -3.24 -12.46
C PRO A 98 -6.42 -4.28 -13.44
N PRO A 99 -7.35 -3.88 -14.32
CA PRO A 99 -7.87 -4.79 -15.33
C PRO A 99 -6.72 -5.31 -16.21
N ASP A 100 -6.84 -6.55 -16.70
CA ASP A 100 -5.87 -7.13 -17.63
C ASP A 100 -5.92 -6.39 -18.98
N VAL A 101 -5.19 -5.29 -19.08
CA VAL A 101 -5.08 -4.50 -20.31
C VAL A 101 -4.04 -5.13 -21.21
N ARG A 102 -4.46 -5.51 -22.43
CA ARG A 102 -3.53 -5.91 -23.49
C ARG A 102 -2.74 -4.68 -23.92
N PHE A 103 -1.42 -4.81 -24.06
CA PHE A 103 -0.59 -3.76 -24.62
C PHE A 103 -1.00 -3.53 -26.08
N ASN A 104 -1.53 -2.34 -26.40
CA ASN A 104 -1.85 -1.95 -27.77
C ASN A 104 -0.89 -0.83 -28.21
N PRO A 105 0.11 -1.13 -29.06
CA PRO A 105 1.06 -0.13 -29.53
C PRO A 105 0.40 1.02 -30.28
N ALA A 106 -0.73 0.78 -30.98
CA ALA A 106 -1.42 1.81 -31.74
C ALA A 106 -2.09 2.89 -30.87
N LEU A 107 -2.29 2.62 -29.58
CA LEU A 107 -2.91 3.54 -28.62
C LEU A 107 -1.89 4.18 -27.67
N HIS A 108 -0.58 3.97 -27.89
CA HIS A 108 0.45 4.55 -27.05
C HIS A 108 0.56 6.06 -27.31
N GLU A 109 0.67 6.86 -26.24
CA GLU A 109 0.66 8.34 -26.32
C GLU A 109 1.78 8.89 -27.22
N ARG A 110 2.92 8.20 -27.23
CA ARG A 110 4.09 8.53 -28.05
C ARG A 110 4.57 7.28 -28.77
N ALA A 111 4.55 7.34 -30.10
CA ALA A 111 5.06 6.26 -30.94
C ALA A 111 6.59 6.13 -30.86
N SER A 112 7.30 7.21 -30.51
CA SER A 112 8.76 7.21 -30.28
C SER A 112 9.19 6.38 -29.08
N ASP A 113 8.29 6.17 -28.12
CA ASP A 113 8.58 5.43 -26.89
C ASP A 113 8.39 3.91 -27.10
N LEU A 114 7.82 3.53 -28.25
CA LEU A 114 7.75 2.16 -28.69
C LEU A 114 9.09 1.76 -29.30
N GLY A 115 9.48 0.50 -29.09
CA GLY A 115 10.63 -0.05 -29.80
C GLY A 115 10.47 0.12 -31.31
N SER A 116 11.54 0.48 -31.99
CA SER A 116 11.49 0.83 -33.41
C SER A 116 12.23 -0.21 -34.25
N GLU A 117 11.90 -0.29 -35.55
CA GLU A 117 12.65 -1.15 -36.47
C GLU A 117 14.09 -0.63 -36.66
N ALA A 118 14.28 0.69 -36.57
CA ALA A 118 15.59 1.33 -36.68
C ALA A 118 16.54 0.94 -35.53
N THR A 119 16.00 0.78 -34.31
CA THR A 119 16.74 0.34 -33.12
C THR A 119 16.76 -1.19 -32.95
N GLY A 120 16.01 -1.93 -33.78
CA GLY A 120 15.94 -3.39 -33.73
C GLY A 120 15.11 -3.95 -32.57
N ASP A 121 14.37 -3.12 -31.86
CA ASP A 121 13.56 -3.51 -30.69
C ASP A 121 12.04 -3.38 -30.91
N ALA A 122 11.61 -3.25 -32.16
CA ALA A 122 10.21 -3.30 -32.59
C ALA A 122 9.40 -4.45 -31.98
N TYR A 123 10.04 -5.59 -31.71
CA TYR A 123 9.37 -6.73 -31.10
C TYR A 123 8.81 -6.43 -29.70
N LYS A 124 9.40 -5.52 -28.93
CA LYS A 124 8.89 -5.14 -27.60
C LYS A 124 7.49 -4.55 -27.68
N ALA A 125 7.17 -3.91 -28.79
CA ALA A 125 5.86 -3.32 -29.05
C ALA A 125 4.80 -4.33 -29.51
N ALA A 126 5.07 -5.65 -29.46
CA ALA A 126 4.11 -6.67 -29.86
C ALA A 126 2.76 -6.53 -29.09
N PRO A 127 1.60 -6.63 -29.77
CA PRO A 127 0.28 -6.43 -29.20
C PRO A 127 -0.22 -7.66 -28.43
N ILE A 128 0.65 -8.23 -27.57
CA ILE A 128 0.32 -9.37 -26.71
C ILE A 128 0.30 -8.92 -25.24
N ALA A 129 -0.52 -9.60 -24.44
CA ALA A 129 -0.56 -9.39 -23.00
C ALA A 129 0.76 -9.85 -22.36
N PHE A 130 1.18 -9.10 -21.35
CA PHE A 130 2.24 -9.53 -20.45
C PHE A 130 1.85 -10.85 -19.80
N GLU A 131 2.73 -11.84 -19.87
CA GLU A 131 2.56 -13.12 -19.19
C GLU A 131 3.78 -13.40 -18.31
N LYS A 132 3.54 -13.79 -17.07
CA LYS A 132 4.61 -14.19 -16.14
C LYS A 132 5.19 -15.54 -16.54
N ALA A 133 6.43 -15.80 -16.13
CA ALA A 133 7.02 -17.11 -16.32
C ALA A 133 6.20 -18.17 -15.56
N PRO A 134 5.86 -19.32 -16.18
CA PRO A 134 5.08 -20.39 -15.53
C PRO A 134 5.81 -21.03 -14.34
N GLY A 135 7.12 -20.84 -14.23
CA GLY A 135 7.98 -21.34 -13.17
C GLY A 135 9.45 -21.09 -13.50
N LEU A 136 10.33 -21.27 -12.51
CA LEU A 136 11.79 -21.15 -12.64
C LEU A 136 12.50 -22.52 -12.59
N ASP A 137 11.74 -23.59 -12.75
CA ASP A 137 12.17 -25.00 -12.74
C ASP A 137 12.53 -25.53 -14.15
N GLY A 138 12.63 -24.63 -15.13
CA GLY A 138 12.88 -24.98 -16.52
C GLY A 138 11.63 -25.07 -17.40
N GLU A 139 10.40 -24.94 -16.84
CA GLU A 139 9.20 -24.98 -17.67
C GLU A 139 9.13 -23.81 -18.66
N ALA A 140 9.48 -22.61 -18.20
CA ALA A 140 9.46 -21.42 -19.03
C ALA A 140 10.38 -21.55 -20.25
N SER A 141 11.64 -21.97 -20.04
CA SER A 141 12.58 -22.16 -21.14
C SER A 141 12.20 -23.32 -22.07
N ARG A 142 11.59 -24.40 -21.56
CA ARG A 142 11.06 -25.50 -22.40
C ARG A 142 9.96 -25.01 -23.33
N ARG A 143 8.99 -24.24 -22.82
CA ARG A 143 7.89 -23.68 -23.64
C ARG A 143 8.40 -22.78 -24.76
N ILE A 144 9.37 -21.89 -24.45
CA ILE A 144 9.97 -21.01 -25.47
C ILE A 144 10.73 -21.82 -26.53
N ARG A 145 11.51 -22.84 -26.11
CA ARG A 145 12.23 -23.72 -27.05
C ARG A 145 11.29 -24.47 -27.99
N GLN A 146 10.18 -24.99 -27.46
CA GLN A 146 9.16 -25.66 -28.26
C GLN A 146 8.53 -24.68 -29.27
N ALA A 147 8.07 -23.52 -28.82
CA ALA A 147 7.49 -22.51 -29.71
C ALA A 147 8.48 -22.01 -30.79
N LEU A 148 9.76 -21.90 -30.44
CA LEU A 148 10.83 -21.58 -31.39
C LEU A 148 10.99 -22.67 -32.46
N ALA A 149 11.04 -23.94 -32.05
CA ALA A 149 11.15 -25.08 -32.97
C ALA A 149 9.92 -25.16 -33.90
N ASP A 150 8.73 -25.01 -33.35
CA ASP A 150 7.48 -25.02 -34.11
C ASP A 150 7.44 -23.87 -35.13
N LEU A 151 7.92 -22.69 -34.76
CA LEU A 151 8.01 -21.54 -35.67
C LEU A 151 9.04 -21.78 -36.77
N GLN A 152 10.22 -22.33 -36.43
CA GLN A 152 11.26 -22.67 -37.40
C GLN A 152 10.78 -23.71 -38.42
N GLN A 153 10.02 -24.71 -37.97
CA GLN A 153 9.43 -25.73 -38.82
C GLN A 153 8.36 -25.11 -39.74
N ARG A 154 7.40 -24.35 -39.20
CA ARG A 154 6.33 -23.70 -39.98
C ARG A 154 6.86 -22.70 -40.99
N ARG A 155 7.95 -22.00 -40.67
CA ARG A 155 8.62 -21.00 -41.53
C ARG A 155 9.88 -21.57 -42.18
N GLY A 156 9.89 -22.87 -42.44
CA GLY A 156 11.02 -23.60 -43.04
C GLY A 156 11.45 -23.06 -44.40
N ALA A 157 10.47 -22.67 -45.23
CA ALA A 157 10.67 -22.17 -46.60
C ALA A 157 11.23 -20.74 -46.68
N CYS A 158 11.22 -19.98 -45.59
CA CYS A 158 11.70 -18.61 -45.59
C CYS A 158 13.24 -18.54 -45.66
N PRO A 159 13.84 -17.47 -46.23
CA PRO A 159 15.29 -17.33 -46.32
C PRO A 159 15.98 -17.47 -44.96
N ALA A 160 16.98 -18.35 -44.88
CA ALA A 160 17.64 -18.70 -43.62
C ALA A 160 18.27 -17.49 -42.91
N ALA A 161 18.90 -16.57 -43.66
CA ALA A 161 19.51 -15.36 -43.10
C ALA A 161 18.46 -14.41 -42.48
N GLN A 162 17.31 -14.25 -43.12
CA GLN A 162 16.21 -13.43 -42.61
C GLN A 162 15.61 -14.07 -41.35
N ARG A 163 15.39 -15.39 -41.37
CA ARG A 163 14.89 -16.14 -40.22
C ARG A 163 15.85 -16.04 -39.02
N ALA A 164 17.16 -16.21 -39.24
CA ALA A 164 18.16 -16.07 -38.20
C ALA A 164 18.16 -14.68 -37.57
N ARG A 165 18.09 -13.62 -38.40
CA ARG A 165 18.03 -12.23 -37.92
C ARG A 165 16.78 -11.97 -37.06
N LEU A 166 15.62 -12.46 -37.48
CA LEU A 166 14.36 -12.26 -36.76
C LEU A 166 14.26 -13.09 -35.47
N LEU A 167 14.89 -14.26 -35.43
CA LEU A 167 14.90 -15.14 -34.26
C LEU A 167 16.02 -14.85 -33.26
N ALA A 168 17.01 -14.02 -33.60
CA ALA A 168 18.11 -13.66 -32.71
C ALA A 168 17.64 -13.08 -31.36
N PRO A 169 16.64 -12.18 -31.28
CA PRO A 169 16.13 -11.70 -30.00
C PRO A 169 15.46 -12.81 -29.16
N VAL A 170 14.82 -13.80 -29.81
CA VAL A 170 14.23 -14.94 -29.09
C VAL A 170 15.34 -15.75 -28.41
N GLN A 171 16.44 -16.01 -29.13
CA GLN A 171 17.59 -16.74 -28.58
C GLN A 171 18.23 -15.97 -27.42
N GLN A 172 18.44 -14.66 -27.56
CA GLN A 172 18.98 -13.82 -26.51
C GLN A 172 18.15 -13.90 -25.21
N HIS A 173 16.82 -13.80 -25.30
CA HIS A 173 15.95 -13.84 -24.12
C HIS A 173 15.79 -15.25 -23.56
N LEU A 174 15.87 -16.28 -24.42
CA LEU A 174 15.94 -17.66 -23.97
C LEU A 174 17.22 -17.93 -23.16
N ASP A 175 18.37 -17.42 -23.61
CA ASP A 175 19.64 -17.56 -22.89
C ASP A 175 19.57 -16.84 -21.54
N ALA A 176 19.00 -15.64 -21.48
CA ALA A 176 18.77 -14.91 -20.24
C ALA A 176 17.87 -15.70 -19.27
N LEU A 177 16.78 -16.29 -19.78
CA LEU A 177 15.88 -17.11 -18.99
C LEU A 177 16.58 -18.36 -18.45
N LEU A 178 17.38 -19.05 -19.27
CA LEU A 178 18.17 -20.21 -18.84
C LEU A 178 19.20 -19.85 -17.77
N GLN A 179 19.83 -18.67 -17.86
CA GLN A 179 20.74 -18.18 -16.82
C GLN A 179 20.02 -17.98 -15.49
N VAL A 180 18.82 -17.42 -15.50
CA VAL A 180 17.99 -17.23 -14.30
C VAL A 180 17.56 -18.57 -13.71
N GLU A 181 17.03 -19.49 -14.51
CA GLU A 181 16.65 -20.84 -14.08
C GLU A 181 17.84 -21.60 -13.49
N THR A 182 19.01 -21.49 -14.13
CA THR A 182 20.25 -22.10 -13.64
C THR A 182 20.72 -21.49 -12.32
N ALA A 183 20.60 -20.17 -12.17
CA ALA A 183 20.95 -19.47 -10.93
C ALA A 183 20.01 -19.89 -9.77
N MET A 184 18.72 -20.03 -10.04
CA MET A 184 17.75 -20.56 -9.07
C MET A 184 18.10 -22.00 -8.65
N ALA A 185 18.38 -22.87 -9.63
CA ALA A 185 18.70 -24.27 -9.36
C ALA A 185 20.02 -24.46 -8.58
N LYS A 186 21.00 -23.57 -8.78
CA LYS A 186 22.30 -23.62 -8.08
C LYS A 186 22.28 -22.98 -6.68
N GLY A 187 21.14 -22.43 -6.25
CA GLY A 187 21.02 -21.77 -4.95
C GLY A 187 21.60 -20.36 -4.96
N ALA A 188 21.05 -19.47 -5.78
CA ALA A 188 21.36 -18.04 -5.73
C ALA A 188 21.10 -17.44 -4.33
N ASP A 189 21.77 -16.32 -4.05
CA ASP A 189 21.57 -15.50 -2.83
C ASP A 189 20.07 -15.35 -2.51
N PRO A 190 19.62 -15.59 -1.25
CA PRO A 190 18.23 -15.47 -0.84
C PRO A 190 17.52 -14.18 -1.28
N ILE A 191 18.20 -13.03 -1.21
CA ILE A 191 17.60 -11.74 -1.62
C ILE A 191 17.39 -11.72 -3.12
N ARG A 192 18.41 -12.16 -3.86
CA ARG A 192 18.36 -12.23 -5.33
C ARG A 192 17.30 -13.23 -5.80
N ALA A 193 17.22 -14.39 -5.17
CA ALA A 193 16.24 -15.43 -5.47
C ALA A 193 14.79 -15.01 -5.19
N GLN A 194 14.55 -14.20 -4.15
CA GLN A 194 13.20 -13.76 -3.81
C GLN A 194 12.74 -12.53 -4.60
N GLN A 195 13.65 -11.59 -4.89
CA GLN A 195 13.25 -10.27 -5.42
C GLN A 195 13.66 -10.04 -6.88
N LEU A 196 14.83 -10.51 -7.30
CA LEU A 196 15.41 -10.16 -8.60
C LEU A 196 15.13 -11.24 -9.65
N LEU A 197 15.50 -12.49 -9.37
CA LEU A 197 15.39 -13.60 -10.33
C LEU A 197 13.96 -13.81 -10.84
N PRO A 198 12.90 -13.74 -10.01
CA PRO A 198 11.53 -13.88 -10.52
C PRO A 198 11.16 -12.76 -11.51
N ARG A 199 11.59 -11.52 -11.26
CA ARG A 199 11.31 -10.38 -12.15
C ARG A 199 12.12 -10.47 -13.44
N GLU A 200 13.39 -10.87 -13.34
CA GLU A 200 14.26 -11.11 -14.49
C GLU A 200 13.66 -12.22 -15.38
N ALA A 201 13.21 -13.33 -14.79
CA ALA A 201 12.55 -14.40 -15.54
C ALA A 201 11.24 -13.96 -16.18
N ASP A 202 10.38 -13.26 -15.45
CA ASP A 202 9.11 -12.74 -15.97
C ASP A 202 9.36 -11.84 -17.19
N SER A 203 10.31 -10.91 -17.08
CA SER A 203 10.67 -10.03 -18.19
C SER A 203 11.30 -10.77 -19.38
N ALA A 204 12.23 -11.69 -19.15
CA ALA A 204 12.87 -12.47 -20.20
C ALA A 204 11.85 -13.37 -20.93
N TYR A 205 10.95 -14.00 -20.18
CA TYR A 205 9.89 -14.84 -20.72
C TYR A 205 8.92 -14.04 -21.60
N ASP A 206 8.44 -12.89 -21.11
CA ASP A 206 7.54 -12.04 -21.89
C ASP A 206 8.22 -11.48 -23.14
N LEU A 207 9.46 -11.01 -23.03
CA LEU A 207 10.23 -10.51 -24.18
C LEU A 207 10.49 -11.60 -25.22
N ALA A 208 10.77 -12.85 -24.80
CA ALA A 208 10.88 -13.98 -25.71
C ALA A 208 9.56 -14.26 -26.46
N ARG A 209 8.42 -14.21 -25.75
CA ARG A 209 7.08 -14.36 -26.37
C ARG A 209 6.79 -13.26 -27.37
N ARG A 210 7.10 -12.01 -27.02
CA ARG A 210 6.95 -10.84 -27.89
C ARG A 210 7.82 -10.98 -29.15
N ALA A 211 9.07 -11.41 -28.98
CA ALA A 211 9.99 -11.68 -30.08
C ALA A 211 9.50 -12.80 -31.00
N LEU A 212 8.97 -13.89 -30.44
CA LEU A 212 8.36 -14.99 -31.21
C LEU A 212 7.16 -14.50 -32.02
N TRP A 213 6.26 -13.73 -31.41
CA TRP A 213 5.12 -13.15 -32.11
C TRP A 213 5.56 -12.25 -33.26
N TYR A 214 6.52 -11.35 -33.01
CA TYR A 214 7.03 -10.43 -34.02
C TYR A 214 7.71 -11.17 -35.18
N ALA A 215 8.54 -12.17 -34.87
CA ALA A 215 9.18 -13.00 -35.89
C ALA A 215 8.16 -13.76 -36.74
N ASP A 216 7.11 -14.32 -36.14
CA ASP A 216 6.05 -15.02 -36.87
C ASP A 216 5.30 -14.08 -37.82
N GLN A 217 4.97 -12.86 -37.37
CA GLN A 217 4.33 -11.85 -38.22
C GLN A 217 5.21 -11.42 -39.39
N LYS A 218 6.51 -11.19 -39.16
CA LYS A 218 7.43 -10.78 -40.23
C LYS A 218 7.75 -11.91 -41.21
N LEU A 219 7.74 -13.16 -40.75
CA LEU A 219 7.93 -14.33 -41.60
C LEU A 219 6.64 -14.80 -42.27
N ALA A 220 5.48 -14.30 -41.87
CA ALA A 220 4.20 -14.65 -42.50
C ALA A 220 4.16 -14.31 -43.99
N ALA A 221 4.79 -13.21 -44.39
CA ALA A 221 4.90 -12.78 -45.79
C ALA A 221 5.77 -13.70 -46.67
N CYS A 222 6.56 -14.58 -46.06
CA CYS A 222 7.44 -15.53 -46.73
C CYS A 222 6.83 -16.95 -46.81
N ALA A 223 5.60 -17.15 -46.36
CA ALA A 223 4.89 -18.40 -46.55
C ALA A 223 4.49 -18.58 -48.02
N PRO A 224 4.58 -19.79 -48.59
CA PRO A 224 4.08 -20.10 -49.93
C PRO A 224 2.55 -19.96 -50.02
#